data_AF-A0A3B7PYT4-F1
#
_entry.id   AF-A0A3B7PYT4-F1
#
_cell.length_a   1.000
_cell.length_b   1.000
_cell.length_c   1.000
_cell.angle_alpha   90.00
_cell.angle_beta   90.00
_cell.angle_gamma   90.00
#
_symmetry.space_group_name_H-M   'P 1'
#
loop_
_entity.id
_entity.type
_entity.pdbx_description
1 polymer ?
#
loop_
_entity_poly.entity_id
_entity_poly.type
_entity_poly.pdbx_seq_one_letter_code
_entity_poly.pdbx_strand_id
1 'polypeptide(L)'
;MNFEKYKSEIYDKKHILRVQNKKIPKSRIHFDTPLDALHAYSLVSQPDNVVKHWFLPFIGFEQRTRKIKSHNGLSRRAAKKRPLRYAANQDGYIYAYYSYLLTEKYENFIKDTPLQNSVLAYRSLGKSNIEFAKEIFDWISQIKECNVLTIDLSSFFDTLDHGILKEQWQRVTGVPCLSKDHYIVFKSLTNYSFLDIEESLVALGWPDKSKRKEKDEKTPNPLRKKTSKPYQALGDFRSIRKKQVTDADGVIRHLIQKPNKIDGKRYGIPQGSPMSAILSNIYMLDFDKYCCELANNLGGIYRRYCDDIILVFPQNIQMSDVYKTLEELLLNHGGKELKINPSKVEKIKFTCILGKLKAVDIDTKVDKPLQYLGFIYNGQEILIRSSSLSNYYRRLISKIRASKNKARRNSSKTYRRKIYRMYSHLARKQRNFITYTYRASEVMNDLSVKKQLSNHWKKIHEELRK
;
A
#
# COMPACT_ATOMS: atom_id res chain seq x y z
N MET A 1 21.77 -4.06 17.05
CA MET A 1 21.76 -2.68 16.48
C MET A 1 21.99 -1.68 17.60
N ASN A 2 22.91 -0.71 17.43
CA ASN A 2 23.17 0.32 18.44
C ASN A 2 22.11 1.45 18.43
N PHE A 3 22.13 2.32 19.45
CA PHE A 3 21.15 3.39 19.63
C PHE A 3 21.12 4.40 18.47
N GLU A 4 22.29 4.87 18.00
CA GLU A 4 22.34 5.86 16.92
C GLU A 4 21.75 5.33 15.61
N LYS A 5 22.07 4.08 15.25
CA LYS A 5 21.48 3.40 14.09
C LYS A 5 19.98 3.22 14.27
N TYR A 6 19.51 2.83 15.45
CA TYR A 6 18.06 2.76 15.74
C TYR A 6 17.37 4.12 15.56
N LYS A 7 17.96 5.17 16.11
CA LYS A 7 17.41 6.52 16.09
C LYS A 7 17.29 7.04 14.66
N SER A 8 18.33 6.92 13.84
CA SER A 8 18.33 7.40 12.46
C SER A 8 17.44 6.56 11.54
N GLU A 9 17.53 5.22 11.63
CA GLU A 9 16.90 4.32 10.67
C GLU A 9 15.44 4.02 11.00
N ILE A 10 15.04 4.13 12.27
CA ILE A 10 13.71 3.72 12.73
C ILE A 10 12.96 4.88 13.39
N TYR A 11 13.49 5.43 14.48
CA TYR A 11 12.77 6.39 15.32
C TYR A 11 12.48 7.70 14.56
N ASP A 12 13.51 8.33 13.98
CA ASP A 12 13.37 9.58 13.22
C ASP A 12 12.45 9.38 12.01
N LYS A 13 12.54 8.25 11.30
CA LYS A 13 11.64 7.97 10.18
C LYS A 13 10.18 7.85 10.62
N LYS A 14 9.90 7.34 11.82
CA LYS A 14 8.55 7.23 12.38
C LYS A 14 7.99 8.55 12.89
N HIS A 15 8.82 9.41 13.50
CA HIS A 15 8.36 10.64 14.16
C HIS A 15 8.54 11.90 13.33
N ILE A 16 9.43 11.90 12.34
CA ILE A 16 9.84 13.12 11.65
C ILE A 16 9.41 13.08 10.19
N LEU A 17 8.65 14.08 9.78
CA LEU A 17 8.48 14.44 8.37
C LEU A 17 9.56 15.44 8.00
N ARG A 18 10.41 15.09 7.04
CA ARG A 18 11.32 16.06 6.41
C ARG A 18 10.55 16.78 5.29
N VAL A 19 10.24 18.05 5.51
CA VAL A 19 9.65 18.92 4.48
C VAL A 19 10.55 20.12 4.31
N GLN A 20 11.20 20.24 3.15
CA GLN A 20 12.07 21.37 2.82
C GLN A 20 13.16 21.63 3.88
N ASN A 21 13.87 20.57 4.29
CA ASN A 21 14.87 20.57 5.37
C ASN A 21 14.36 20.93 6.77
N LYS A 22 13.05 21.16 6.97
CA LYS A 22 12.44 21.29 8.30
C LYS A 22 11.96 19.93 8.80
N LYS A 23 12.30 19.61 10.05
CA LYS A 23 11.81 18.44 10.78
C LYS A 23 10.45 18.79 11.40
N ILE A 24 9.38 18.18 10.91
CA ILE A 24 8.02 18.37 11.43
C ILE A 24 7.58 17.10 12.16
N PRO A 25 7.15 17.16 13.42
CA PRO A 25 6.61 16.00 14.12
C PRO A 25 5.39 15.43 13.42
N LYS A 26 5.37 14.11 13.21
CA LYS A 26 4.20 13.37 12.77
C LYS A 26 3.24 13.27 13.97
N SER A 27 2.02 13.76 13.79
CA SER A 27 0.93 13.52 14.72
C SER A 27 -0.08 12.58 14.09
N ARG A 28 -0.34 11.46 14.76
CA ARG A 28 -1.39 10.51 14.44
C ARG A 28 -2.14 10.19 15.72
N ILE A 29 -3.40 9.82 15.59
CA ILE A 29 -4.20 9.36 16.72
C ILE A 29 -3.68 7.98 17.13
N HIS A 30 -3.36 7.83 18.40
CA HIS A 30 -2.87 6.61 19.02
C HIS A 30 -3.55 6.37 20.37
N PHE A 31 -3.41 5.15 20.88
CA PHE A 31 -3.94 4.72 22.18
C PHE A 31 -3.08 5.19 23.36
N ASP A 32 -1.80 5.35 23.12
CA ASP A 32 -0.74 5.59 24.08
C ASP A 32 0.06 6.83 23.65
N THR A 33 0.81 7.39 24.59
CA THR A 33 1.73 8.50 24.30
C THR A 33 2.99 7.96 23.62
N PRO A 34 3.57 8.71 22.67
CA PRO A 34 4.83 8.32 22.06
C PRO A 34 5.96 8.41 23.10
N LEU A 35 6.77 7.36 23.21
CA LEU A 35 8.02 7.38 23.99
C LEU A 35 9.08 8.25 23.28
N ASP A 36 10.01 8.83 24.04
CA ASP A 36 11.24 9.38 23.47
C ASP A 36 12.14 8.26 22.89
N ALA A 37 13.19 8.66 22.17
CA ALA A 37 14.04 7.72 21.45
C ALA A 37 14.76 6.72 22.36
N LEU A 38 15.21 7.14 23.55
CA LEU A 38 15.97 6.29 24.47
C LEU A 38 15.06 5.24 25.09
N HIS A 39 13.89 5.64 25.58
CA HIS A 39 12.90 4.70 26.12
C HIS A 39 12.37 3.75 25.05
N ALA A 40 12.13 4.26 23.83
CA ALA A 40 11.71 3.42 22.70
C ALA A 40 12.80 2.39 22.32
N TYR A 41 14.08 2.79 22.34
CA TYR A 41 15.20 1.87 22.11
C TYR A 41 15.33 0.82 23.21
N SER A 42 15.24 1.22 24.48
CA SER A 42 15.28 0.30 25.62
C SER A 42 14.18 -0.76 25.55
N LEU A 43 12.97 -0.37 25.12
CA LEU A 43 11.86 -1.30 24.89
C LEU A 43 12.18 -2.36 23.82
N VAL A 44 12.71 -1.96 22.66
CA VAL A 44 12.84 -2.85 21.50
C VAL A 44 14.15 -3.60 21.42
N SER A 45 15.22 -3.08 22.03
CA SER A 45 16.57 -3.67 21.96
C SER A 45 16.75 -4.88 22.87
N GLN A 46 15.89 -5.04 23.89
CA GLN A 46 15.92 -6.14 24.84
C GLN A 46 14.79 -7.15 24.52
N PRO A 47 15.11 -8.39 24.10
CA PRO A 47 14.11 -9.40 23.78
C PRO A 47 13.10 -9.66 24.90
N ASP A 48 13.55 -9.68 26.15
CA ASP A 48 12.68 -9.93 27.32
C ASP A 48 11.61 -8.85 27.52
N ASN A 49 11.92 -7.59 27.20
CA ASN A 49 10.95 -6.51 27.24
C ASN A 49 9.84 -6.76 26.20
N VAL A 50 10.20 -7.26 25.02
CA VAL A 50 9.25 -7.58 23.94
C VAL A 50 8.40 -8.81 24.29
N VAL A 51 9.00 -9.83 24.92
CA VAL A 51 8.27 -11.03 25.38
C VAL A 51 7.21 -10.66 26.42
N LYS A 52 7.54 -9.75 27.35
CA LYS A 52 6.62 -9.26 28.39
C LYS A 52 5.67 -8.16 27.90
N HIS A 53 5.88 -7.63 26.70
CA HIS A 53 5.12 -6.51 26.17
C HIS A 53 3.66 -6.88 25.90
N TRP A 54 2.74 -6.03 26.37
CA TRP A 54 1.32 -6.22 26.13
C TRP A 54 0.86 -5.48 24.87
N PHE A 55 0.77 -6.23 23.76
CA PHE A 55 0.25 -5.69 22.49
C PHE A 55 -1.22 -5.29 22.60
N LEU A 56 -1.50 -4.06 22.17
CA LEU A 56 -2.85 -3.51 22.12
C LEU A 56 -3.57 -3.93 20.82
N PRO A 57 -4.90 -3.80 20.75
CA PRO A 57 -5.60 -3.87 19.48
C PRO A 57 -5.05 -2.84 18.47
N PHE A 58 -5.36 -3.01 17.20
CA PHE A 58 -5.09 -2.01 16.17
C PHE A 58 -6.23 -0.99 16.08
N ILE A 59 -5.88 0.25 15.75
CA ILE A 59 -6.86 1.28 15.38
C ILE A 59 -7.27 1.04 13.92
N GLY A 60 -8.55 0.74 13.72
CA GLY A 60 -9.18 0.50 12.44
C GLY A 60 -9.65 1.78 11.75
N PHE A 61 -9.39 1.86 10.44
CA PHE A 61 -9.88 2.90 9.55
C PHE A 61 -10.33 2.27 8.23
N GLU A 62 -11.49 2.67 7.72
CA GLU A 62 -11.86 2.33 6.34
C GLU A 62 -11.46 3.45 5.37
N GLN A 63 -10.47 3.18 4.51
CA GLN A 63 -10.23 4.06 3.38
C GLN A 63 -11.24 3.75 2.27
N ARG A 64 -12.18 4.67 2.03
CA ARG A 64 -13.19 4.55 0.97
C ARG A 64 -12.76 5.32 -0.27
N THR A 65 -12.56 4.61 -1.39
CA THR A 65 -12.32 5.25 -2.69
C THR A 65 -13.57 5.12 -3.56
N ARG A 66 -14.21 6.25 -3.88
CA ARG A 66 -15.35 6.29 -4.78
C ARG A 66 -14.86 6.25 -6.23
N LYS A 67 -15.29 5.25 -7.00
CA LYS A 67 -15.11 5.22 -8.46
C LYS A 67 -16.40 5.72 -9.11
N ILE A 68 -16.30 6.72 -9.99
CA ILE A 68 -17.42 7.20 -10.81
C ILE A 68 -17.14 6.69 -12.24
N LYS A 69 -18.09 5.99 -12.87
CA LYS A 69 -18.13 5.90 -14.34
C LYS A 69 -19.00 7.04 -14.84
N SER A 70 -18.53 7.74 -15.88
CA SER A 70 -19.40 8.59 -16.70
C SER A 70 -19.74 7.76 -17.94
N HIS A 71 -21.03 7.44 -18.08
CA HIS A 71 -21.70 7.19 -19.35
C HIS A 71 -23.19 7.39 -19.09
N ASN A 72 -23.80 8.41 -19.69
CA ASN A 72 -25.24 8.64 -19.86
C ASN A 72 -26.21 8.08 -18.80
N GLY A 73 -25.93 8.30 -17.51
CA GLY A 73 -26.75 7.76 -16.41
C GLY A 73 -25.89 7.37 -15.21
N LEU A 74 -26.18 7.95 -14.06
CA LEU A 74 -25.38 7.91 -12.83
C LEU A 74 -25.30 6.51 -12.18
N SER A 75 -24.55 5.56 -12.76
CA SER A 75 -24.18 4.33 -12.05
C SER A 75 -23.03 4.61 -11.07
N ARG A 76 -23.39 4.80 -9.79
CA ARG A 76 -22.42 4.90 -8.69
C ARG A 76 -21.92 3.49 -8.35
N ARG A 77 -20.67 3.15 -8.68
CA ARG A 77 -20.07 1.92 -8.12
C ARG A 77 -19.95 2.04 -6.60
N ALA A 78 -20.19 0.93 -5.91
CA ALA A 78 -19.88 0.80 -4.49
C ALA A 78 -18.43 1.23 -4.23
N ALA A 79 -18.21 1.98 -3.14
CA ALA A 79 -16.88 2.46 -2.80
C ALA A 79 -15.96 1.27 -2.51
N LYS A 80 -14.77 1.23 -3.12
CA LYS A 80 -13.75 0.25 -2.72
C LYS A 80 -13.32 0.59 -1.30
N LYS A 81 -13.68 -0.27 -0.35
CA LYS A 81 -13.24 -0.19 1.04
C LYS A 81 -11.86 -0.85 1.15
N ARG A 82 -10.96 -0.22 1.90
CA ARG A 82 -9.66 -0.79 2.28
C ARG A 82 -9.52 -0.66 3.79
N PRO A 83 -9.56 -1.78 4.54
CA PRO A 83 -9.37 -1.74 5.98
C PRO A 83 -7.89 -1.45 6.28
N LEU A 84 -7.63 -0.32 6.93
CA LEU A 84 -6.31 0.02 7.45
C LEU A 84 -6.28 -0.19 8.96
N ARG A 85 -5.18 -0.74 9.44
CA ARG A 85 -4.94 -1.11 10.82
C ARG A 85 -3.64 -0.45 11.28
N TYR A 86 -3.74 0.52 12.17
CA TYR A 86 -2.56 1.19 12.76
C TYR A 86 -2.31 0.69 14.18
N ALA A 87 -1.06 0.34 14.45
CA ALA A 87 -0.63 -0.09 15.78
C ALA A 87 -0.63 1.07 16.78
N ALA A 88 -0.63 0.75 18.07
CA ALA A 88 -0.25 1.69 19.13
C ALA A 88 1.18 2.23 18.90
N ASN A 89 1.55 3.32 19.57
CA ASN A 89 2.90 3.88 19.46
C ASN A 89 3.94 2.86 19.88
N GLN A 90 3.81 2.25 21.07
CA GLN A 90 4.76 1.27 21.58
C GLN A 90 4.86 0.03 20.68
N ASP A 91 3.72 -0.59 20.35
CA ASP A 91 3.65 -1.71 19.41
C ASP A 91 4.30 -1.37 18.06
N GLY A 92 4.06 -0.15 17.57
CA GLY A 92 4.65 0.33 16.34
C GLY A 92 6.17 0.49 16.39
N TYR A 93 6.78 0.68 17.57
CA TYR A 93 8.26 0.67 17.69
C TYR A 93 8.78 -0.75 17.57
N ILE A 94 8.15 -1.69 18.26
CA ILE A 94 8.50 -3.12 18.19
C ILE A 94 8.37 -3.59 16.74
N TYR A 95 7.22 -3.38 16.10
CA TYR A 95 7.03 -3.76 14.71
C TYR A 95 8.07 -3.13 13.78
N ALA A 96 8.42 -1.85 13.95
CA ALA A 96 9.42 -1.21 13.10
C ALA A 96 10.82 -1.78 13.33
N TYR A 97 11.19 -2.11 14.57
CA TYR A 97 12.45 -2.74 14.93
C TYR A 97 12.58 -4.14 14.33
N TYR A 98 11.59 -5.00 14.52
CA TYR A 98 11.61 -6.36 13.95
C TYR A 98 11.48 -6.36 12.43
N SER A 99 10.76 -5.39 11.85
CA SER A 99 10.74 -5.16 10.40
C SER A 99 12.16 -4.88 9.88
N TYR A 100 12.92 -4.03 10.57
CA TYR A 100 14.29 -3.70 10.21
C TYR A 100 15.21 -4.94 10.25
N LEU A 101 15.18 -5.69 11.37
CA LEU A 101 15.98 -6.90 11.53
C LEU A 101 15.65 -7.96 10.46
N LEU A 102 14.36 -8.15 10.17
CA LEU A 102 13.92 -9.07 9.12
C LEU A 102 14.30 -8.60 7.74
N THR A 103 14.29 -7.29 7.48
CA THR A 103 14.68 -6.75 6.19
C THR A 103 16.15 -7.04 5.93
N GLU A 104 17.05 -6.83 6.90
CA GLU A 104 18.48 -7.16 6.75
C GLU A 104 18.67 -8.66 6.43
N LYS A 105 17.97 -9.54 7.15
CA LYS A 105 18.04 -11.00 6.91
C LYS A 105 17.46 -11.41 5.56
N TYR A 106 16.31 -10.85 5.18
CA TYR A 106 15.65 -11.12 3.89
C TYR A 106 16.51 -10.68 2.71
N GLU A 107 17.05 -9.46 2.74
CA GLU A 107 17.91 -8.94 1.67
C GLU A 107 19.15 -9.80 1.49
N ASN A 108 19.76 -10.27 2.59
CA ASN A 108 20.87 -11.23 2.52
C ASN A 108 20.43 -12.59 1.97
N PHE A 109 19.25 -13.07 2.35
CA PHE A 109 18.71 -14.36 1.92
C PHE A 109 18.46 -14.43 0.40
N ILE A 110 17.97 -13.35 -0.20
CA ILE A 110 17.70 -13.30 -1.65
C ILE A 110 18.89 -12.81 -2.47
N LYS A 111 19.97 -12.39 -1.84
CA LYS A 111 21.16 -11.86 -2.52
C LYS A 111 21.74 -12.91 -3.46
N ASP A 112 22.16 -12.47 -4.65
CA ASP A 112 22.78 -13.31 -5.68
C ASP A 112 21.85 -14.45 -6.17
N THR A 113 20.53 -14.32 -5.94
CA THR A 113 19.49 -15.19 -6.50
C THR A 113 18.61 -14.44 -7.51
N PRO A 114 17.86 -15.15 -8.39
CA PRO A 114 16.90 -14.51 -9.29
C PRO A 114 15.87 -13.61 -8.57
N LEU A 115 15.55 -13.92 -7.31
CA LEU A 115 14.61 -13.15 -6.48
C LEU A 115 15.08 -11.71 -6.25
N GLN A 116 16.39 -11.46 -6.21
CA GLN A 116 16.96 -10.14 -6.00
C GLN A 116 16.47 -9.13 -7.04
N ASN A 117 16.29 -9.55 -8.29
CA ASN A 117 15.85 -8.68 -9.38
C ASN A 117 14.34 -8.80 -9.65
N SER A 118 13.71 -9.86 -9.18
CA SER A 118 12.30 -10.15 -9.43
C SER A 118 11.33 -9.52 -8.42
N VAL A 119 11.71 -9.45 -7.13
CA VAL A 119 10.86 -8.87 -6.08
C VAL A 119 11.18 -7.39 -5.90
N LEU A 120 10.25 -6.51 -6.25
CA LEU A 120 10.52 -5.07 -6.37
C LEU A 120 9.99 -4.25 -5.18
N ALA A 121 8.80 -4.59 -4.68
CA ALA A 121 8.12 -3.76 -3.69
C ALA A 121 8.78 -3.79 -2.30
N TYR A 122 8.70 -2.66 -1.61
CA TYR A 122 9.12 -2.50 -0.21
C TYR A 122 10.61 -2.73 0.10
N ARG A 123 11.46 -2.72 -0.92
CA ARG A 123 12.91 -2.90 -0.80
C ARG A 123 13.65 -1.60 -1.10
N SER A 124 14.84 -1.44 -0.52
CA SER A 124 15.68 -0.24 -0.73
C SER A 124 16.55 -0.36 -1.98
N LEU A 125 15.91 -0.52 -3.14
CA LEU A 125 16.57 -0.73 -4.44
C LEU A 125 17.07 0.56 -5.12
N GLY A 126 16.80 1.74 -4.54
CA GLY A 126 17.13 3.03 -5.17
C GLY A 126 16.32 3.39 -6.42
N LYS A 127 15.51 2.46 -6.95
CA LYS A 127 14.61 2.63 -8.09
C LYS A 127 13.22 3.09 -7.66
N SER A 128 12.49 3.76 -8.54
CA SER A 128 11.07 4.08 -8.36
C SER A 128 10.21 3.29 -9.34
N ASN A 129 8.90 3.42 -9.22
CA ASN A 129 7.93 2.78 -10.10
C ASN A 129 8.14 3.15 -11.59
N ILE A 130 8.75 4.30 -11.86
CA ILE A 130 9.10 4.73 -13.22
C ILE A 130 10.14 3.78 -13.81
N GLU A 131 11.25 3.57 -13.09
CA GLU A 131 12.35 2.72 -13.54
C GLU A 131 11.91 1.25 -13.65
N PHE A 132 11.11 0.75 -12.69
CA PHE A 132 10.56 -0.61 -12.76
C PHE A 132 9.62 -0.83 -13.95
N ALA A 133 8.79 0.17 -14.29
CA ALA A 133 7.93 0.07 -15.47
C ALA A 133 8.75 0.12 -16.77
N LYS A 134 9.74 1.02 -16.83
CA LYS A 134 10.63 1.15 -17.98
C LYS A 134 11.36 -0.15 -18.28
N GLU A 135 11.87 -0.84 -17.26
CA GLU A 135 12.56 -2.12 -17.42
C GLU A 135 11.73 -3.15 -18.19
N ILE A 136 10.44 -3.29 -17.85
CA ILE A 136 9.52 -4.17 -18.57
C ILE A 136 9.29 -3.69 -20.01
N PHE A 137 9.07 -2.39 -20.21
CA PHE A 137 8.80 -1.85 -21.54
C PHE A 137 10.01 -1.95 -22.47
N ASP A 138 11.22 -1.73 -21.95
CA ASP A 138 12.47 -1.92 -22.67
C ASP A 138 12.64 -3.39 -23.08
N TRP A 139 12.35 -4.33 -22.16
CA TRP A 139 12.43 -5.76 -22.44
C TRP A 139 11.47 -6.18 -23.56
N ILE A 140 10.22 -5.70 -23.51
CA ILE A 140 9.22 -5.92 -24.57
C ILE A 140 9.71 -5.31 -25.89
N SER A 141 10.27 -4.10 -25.86
CA SER A 141 10.79 -3.44 -27.07
C SER A 141 11.97 -4.18 -27.69
N GLN A 142 12.79 -4.86 -26.88
CA GLN A 142 13.94 -5.64 -27.33
C GLN A 142 13.51 -6.97 -27.98
N ILE A 143 12.59 -7.70 -27.34
CA ILE A 143 12.13 -9.01 -27.84
C ILE A 143 11.07 -8.88 -28.93
N LYS A 144 10.34 -7.76 -28.96
CA LYS A 144 9.25 -7.46 -29.88
C LYS A 144 8.06 -8.39 -29.70
N GLU A 145 8.08 -9.54 -30.37
CA GLU A 145 6.95 -10.46 -30.41
C GLU A 145 6.90 -11.31 -29.13
N CYS A 146 6.09 -10.88 -28.18
CA CYS A 146 5.98 -11.51 -26.87
C CYS A 146 4.55 -11.50 -26.31
N ASN A 147 4.32 -12.40 -25.37
CA ASN A 147 3.15 -12.47 -24.54
C ASN A 147 3.45 -11.82 -23.17
N VAL A 148 2.51 -11.03 -22.66
CA VAL A 148 2.56 -10.42 -21.33
C VAL A 148 1.34 -10.85 -20.55
N LEU A 149 1.58 -11.48 -19.40
CA LEU A 149 0.57 -11.83 -18.42
C LEU A 149 0.72 -10.94 -17.19
N THR A 150 -0.33 -10.19 -16.87
CA THR A 150 -0.40 -9.45 -15.60
C THR A 150 -1.51 -10.02 -14.74
N ILE A 151 -1.22 -10.23 -13.46
CA ILE A 151 -2.17 -10.73 -12.47
C ILE A 151 -2.10 -9.89 -11.20
N ASP A 152 -3.21 -9.84 -10.48
CA ASP A 152 -3.34 -9.15 -9.20
C ASP A 152 -3.94 -10.12 -8.18
N LEU A 153 -3.40 -10.15 -6.97
CA LEU A 153 -3.86 -11.04 -5.91
C LEU A 153 -5.06 -10.45 -5.14
N SER A 154 -6.11 -11.25 -5.00
CA SER A 154 -7.32 -10.85 -4.29
C SER A 154 -7.10 -10.81 -2.77
N SER A 155 -7.42 -9.67 -2.15
CA SER A 155 -7.38 -9.49 -0.69
C SER A 155 -6.04 -9.93 -0.06
N PHE A 156 -4.93 -9.71 -0.76
CA PHE A 156 -3.61 -10.25 -0.47
C PHE A 156 -3.21 -10.26 1.02
N PHE A 157 -3.29 -9.12 1.71
CA PHE A 157 -2.92 -9.05 3.12
C PHE A 157 -3.89 -9.77 4.06
N ASP A 158 -5.15 -9.95 3.66
CA ASP A 158 -6.21 -10.56 4.47
C ASP A 158 -6.25 -12.10 4.32
N THR A 159 -5.56 -12.67 3.32
CA THR A 159 -5.62 -14.10 2.96
C THR A 159 -4.32 -14.89 3.21
N LEU A 160 -3.30 -14.26 3.78
CA LEU A 160 -2.02 -14.94 4.06
C LEU A 160 -2.16 -16.08 5.08
N ASP A 161 -1.69 -17.28 4.73
CA ASP A 161 -1.67 -18.43 5.64
C ASP A 161 -0.61 -18.24 6.74
N HIS A 162 -1.03 -18.33 8.00
CA HIS A 162 -0.13 -18.15 9.14
C HIS A 162 0.93 -19.26 9.25
N GLY A 163 0.64 -20.47 8.78
CA GLY A 163 1.59 -21.58 8.76
C GLY A 163 2.74 -21.30 7.80
N ILE A 164 2.42 -21.00 6.53
CA ILE A 164 3.39 -20.64 5.50
C ILE A 164 4.21 -19.43 5.95
N LEU A 165 3.56 -18.39 6.47
CA LEU A 165 4.27 -17.19 6.94
C LEU A 165 5.29 -17.51 8.04
N LYS A 166 4.95 -18.40 8.97
CA LYS A 166 5.84 -18.78 10.08
C LYS A 166 7.05 -19.55 9.54
N GLU A 167 6.82 -20.51 8.65
CA GLU A 167 7.86 -21.32 8.03
C GLU A 167 8.84 -20.45 7.22
N GLN A 168 8.33 -19.57 6.37
CA GLN A 168 9.19 -18.66 5.61
C GLN A 168 9.94 -17.68 6.50
N TRP A 169 9.33 -17.21 7.59
CA TRP A 169 10.02 -16.39 8.59
C TRP A 169 11.19 -17.18 9.21
N GLN A 170 10.95 -18.41 9.66
CA GLN A 170 11.98 -19.30 10.21
C GLN A 170 13.14 -19.48 9.21
N ARG A 171 12.82 -19.78 7.95
CA ARG A 171 13.78 -19.96 6.86
C ARG A 171 14.65 -18.73 6.61
N VAL A 172 14.04 -17.55 6.47
CA VAL A 172 14.78 -16.28 6.30
C VAL A 172 15.66 -15.98 7.50
N THR A 173 15.21 -16.35 8.69
CA THR A 173 16.01 -16.15 9.90
C THR A 173 17.10 -17.18 10.14
N GLY A 174 17.11 -18.29 9.37
CA GLY A 174 18.07 -19.39 9.52
C GLY A 174 17.90 -20.19 10.80
N VAL A 175 16.67 -20.26 11.36
CA VAL A 175 16.41 -20.95 12.63
C VAL A 175 15.32 -22.00 12.48
N PRO A 176 15.41 -23.14 13.19
CA PRO A 176 14.37 -24.17 13.16
C PRO A 176 13.09 -23.72 13.91
N CYS A 177 13.22 -22.83 14.90
CA CYS A 177 12.09 -22.29 15.65
C CYS A 177 12.31 -20.81 15.96
N LEU A 178 11.23 -20.01 15.89
CA LEU A 178 11.28 -18.61 16.26
C LEU A 178 11.60 -18.47 17.75
N SER A 179 12.53 -17.59 18.09
CA SER A 179 12.78 -17.19 19.47
C SER A 179 11.53 -16.58 20.10
N LYS A 180 11.45 -16.58 21.44
CA LYS A 180 10.23 -16.19 22.18
C LYS A 180 9.71 -14.80 21.79
N ASP A 181 10.61 -13.85 21.63
CA ASP A 181 10.36 -12.48 21.23
C ASP A 181 9.81 -12.38 19.79
N HIS A 182 10.47 -13.03 18.83
CA HIS A 182 9.98 -13.15 17.44
C HIS A 182 8.61 -13.84 17.37
N TYR A 183 8.40 -14.90 18.14
CA TYR A 183 7.13 -15.62 18.18
C TYR A 183 6.00 -14.75 18.76
N ILE A 184 6.26 -13.97 19.80
CA ILE A 184 5.28 -13.04 20.37
C ILE A 184 4.90 -11.94 19.36
N VAL A 185 5.87 -11.41 18.60
CA VAL A 185 5.60 -10.45 17.52
C VAL A 185 4.82 -11.10 16.37
N PHE A 186 5.18 -12.32 15.96
CA PHE A 186 4.43 -13.09 14.97
C PHE A 186 2.99 -13.33 15.46
N LYS A 187 2.80 -13.71 16.72
CA LYS A 187 1.50 -13.96 17.33
C LYS A 187 0.65 -12.70 17.41
N SER A 188 1.23 -11.54 17.72
CA SER A 188 0.49 -10.28 17.79
C SER A 188 -0.01 -9.81 16.43
N LEU A 189 0.71 -10.14 15.34
CA LEU A 189 0.30 -9.85 13.96
C LEU A 189 -0.70 -10.85 13.38
N THR A 190 -0.61 -12.13 13.74
CA THR A 190 -1.50 -13.19 13.22
C THR A 190 -2.79 -13.33 14.03
N ASN A 191 -2.76 -13.03 15.32
CA ASN A 191 -3.92 -13.03 16.21
C ASN A 191 -4.37 -11.63 16.62
N TYR A 192 -4.09 -10.64 15.77
CA TYR A 192 -4.44 -9.25 16.04
C TYR A 192 -5.94 -9.07 16.26
N SER A 193 -6.26 -8.08 17.09
CA SER A 193 -7.60 -7.54 17.23
C SER A 193 -7.60 -6.08 16.78
N PHE A 194 -8.77 -5.51 16.50
CA PHE A 194 -8.89 -4.11 16.13
C PHE A 194 -10.21 -3.51 16.62
N LEU A 195 -10.29 -2.19 16.60
CA LEU A 195 -11.52 -1.42 16.83
C LEU A 195 -11.63 -0.33 15.77
N ASP A 196 -12.82 -0.11 15.20
CA ASP A 196 -13.00 1.04 14.30
C ASP A 196 -13.00 2.33 15.11
N ILE A 197 -12.22 3.32 14.68
CA ILE A 197 -12.05 4.56 15.45
C ILE A 197 -13.36 5.32 15.63
N GLU A 198 -14.17 5.45 14.59
CA GLU A 198 -15.38 6.29 14.66
C GLU A 198 -16.46 5.60 15.48
N GLU A 199 -16.65 4.30 15.25
CA GLU A 199 -17.54 3.47 16.06
C GLU A 199 -17.15 3.49 17.54
N SER A 200 -15.86 3.31 17.84
CA SER A 200 -15.37 3.29 19.22
C SER A 200 -15.62 4.60 19.92
N LEU A 201 -15.37 5.73 19.25
CA LEU A 201 -15.62 7.04 19.83
C LEU A 201 -17.10 7.25 20.16
N VAL A 202 -18.00 6.91 19.23
CA VAL A 202 -19.45 7.00 19.46
C VAL A 202 -19.88 6.10 20.61
N ALA A 203 -19.44 4.84 20.62
CA ALA A 203 -19.73 3.89 21.69
C ALA A 203 -19.23 4.40 23.05
N LEU A 204 -18.13 5.15 23.10
CA LEU A 204 -17.55 5.73 24.31
C LEU A 204 -18.14 7.10 24.70
N GLY A 205 -19.21 7.53 24.04
CA GLY A 205 -19.98 8.74 24.35
C GLY A 205 -19.45 10.02 23.67
N TRP A 206 -18.50 9.91 22.73
CA TRP A 206 -18.01 11.06 21.97
C TRP A 206 -18.96 11.40 20.81
N PRO A 207 -19.09 12.69 20.45
CA PRO A 207 -19.88 13.10 19.28
C PRO A 207 -19.31 12.48 18.01
N ASP A 208 -20.11 12.30 16.95
CA ASP A 208 -19.63 11.80 15.66
C ASP A 208 -18.59 12.75 14.99
N LYS A 209 -17.97 12.25 13.92
CA LYS A 209 -16.94 12.97 13.16
C LYS A 209 -17.39 14.34 12.64
N SER A 210 -18.64 14.47 12.21
CA SER A 210 -19.16 15.71 11.61
C SER A 210 -19.32 16.78 12.68
N LYS A 211 -19.94 16.42 13.81
CA LYS A 211 -20.12 17.32 14.96
C LYS A 211 -18.79 17.78 15.54
N ARG A 212 -17.79 16.88 15.67
CA ARG A 212 -16.45 17.26 16.14
C ARG A 212 -15.77 18.25 15.18
N LYS A 213 -15.96 18.10 13.87
CA LYS A 213 -15.39 19.04 12.87
C LYS A 213 -16.05 20.40 12.88
N GLU A 214 -17.36 20.46 13.12
CA GLU A 214 -18.10 21.73 13.22
C GLU A 214 -17.61 22.55 14.41
N LYS A 215 -17.25 21.89 15.52
CA LYS A 215 -16.73 22.51 16.74
C LYS A 215 -15.21 22.68 16.80
N ASP A 216 -14.50 22.35 15.72
CA ASP A 216 -13.03 22.31 15.66
C ASP A 216 -12.37 21.48 16.79
N GLU A 217 -13.06 20.43 17.25
CA GLU A 217 -12.59 19.56 18.33
C GLU A 217 -11.55 18.55 17.84
N LYS A 218 -10.46 18.40 18.60
CA LYS A 218 -9.46 17.36 18.35
C LYS A 218 -10.05 15.97 18.54
N THR A 219 -9.61 15.02 17.72
CA THR A 219 -10.04 13.63 17.89
C THR A 219 -9.44 13.06 19.18
N PRO A 220 -10.26 12.54 20.11
CA PRO A 220 -9.79 12.02 21.39
C PRO A 220 -9.20 10.61 21.25
N ASN A 221 -8.58 10.13 22.33
CA ASN A 221 -8.05 8.78 22.43
C ASN A 221 -9.19 7.74 22.29
N PRO A 222 -9.11 6.79 21.34
CA PRO A 222 -10.15 5.80 21.12
C PRO A 222 -10.30 4.72 22.21
N LEU A 223 -9.51 4.79 23.29
CA LEU A 223 -9.69 3.99 24.51
C LEU A 223 -10.17 4.80 25.72
N ARG A 224 -10.55 6.06 25.54
CA ARG A 224 -11.00 6.92 26.65
C ARG A 224 -12.49 7.19 26.55
N LYS A 225 -13.23 6.92 27.63
CA LYS A 225 -14.62 7.37 27.73
C LYS A 225 -14.69 8.89 27.82
N LYS A 226 -15.77 9.50 27.33
CA LYS A 226 -15.97 10.95 27.45
C LYS A 226 -15.97 11.44 28.90
N THR A 227 -16.46 10.60 29.82
CA THR A 227 -16.51 10.88 31.27
C THR A 227 -15.16 10.74 31.98
N SER A 228 -14.17 10.11 31.35
CA SER A 228 -12.90 9.78 31.97
C SER A 228 -11.82 10.83 31.69
N LYS A 229 -10.97 11.08 32.69
CA LYS A 229 -9.76 11.92 32.55
C LYS A 229 -8.71 11.22 31.67
N PRO A 230 -7.77 11.95 31.04
CA PRO A 230 -6.77 11.36 30.12
C PRO A 230 -5.97 10.18 30.69
N TYR A 231 -5.55 10.24 31.96
CA TYR A 231 -4.76 9.19 32.61
C TYR A 231 -5.56 7.90 32.90
N GLN A 232 -6.90 7.93 32.81
CA GLN A 232 -7.77 6.79 33.08
C GLN A 232 -8.01 5.90 31.85
N ALA A 233 -7.48 6.27 30.67
CA ALA A 233 -7.72 5.53 29.43
C ALA A 233 -7.34 4.03 29.52
N LEU A 234 -6.26 3.70 30.24
CA LEU A 234 -5.85 2.31 30.43
C LEU A 234 -6.79 1.56 31.39
N GLY A 235 -7.33 2.23 32.40
CA GLY A 235 -8.36 1.68 33.29
C GLY A 235 -9.68 1.42 32.55
N ASP A 236 -10.05 2.33 31.65
CA ASP A 236 -11.20 2.18 30.77
C ASP A 236 -11.06 0.96 29.85
N PHE A 237 -9.85 0.63 29.39
CA PHE A 237 -9.61 -0.47 28.47
C PHE A 237 -10.22 -1.80 28.93
N ARG A 238 -10.15 -2.11 30.23
CA ARG A 238 -10.76 -3.33 30.78
C ARG A 238 -12.28 -3.37 30.54
N SER A 239 -12.95 -2.24 30.73
CA SER A 239 -14.39 -2.12 30.46
C SER A 239 -14.70 -2.11 28.96
N ILE A 240 -13.84 -1.51 28.14
CA ILE A 240 -13.97 -1.47 26.67
C ILE A 240 -13.90 -2.87 26.08
N ARG A 241 -13.05 -3.75 26.63
CA ARG A 241 -12.90 -5.13 26.16
C ARG A 241 -14.18 -5.96 26.25
N LYS A 242 -15.07 -5.63 27.19
CA LYS A 242 -16.38 -6.28 27.35
C LYS A 242 -17.51 -5.55 26.63
N LYS A 243 -17.26 -4.33 26.12
CA LYS A 243 -18.29 -3.50 25.50
C LYS A 243 -18.77 -4.10 24.18
N GLN A 244 -20.09 -4.13 24.02
CA GLN A 244 -20.76 -4.57 22.79
C GLN A 244 -21.35 -3.36 22.06
N VAL A 245 -21.49 -3.52 20.75
CA VAL A 245 -22.14 -2.58 19.82
C VAL A 245 -23.07 -3.37 18.91
N THR A 246 -24.17 -2.73 18.51
CA THR A 246 -25.15 -3.30 17.58
C THR A 246 -24.93 -2.70 16.20
N ASP A 247 -24.70 -3.54 15.21
CA ASP A 247 -24.59 -3.12 13.81
C ASP A 247 -25.94 -2.63 13.27
N ALA A 248 -25.92 -1.94 12.12
CA ALA A 248 -27.14 -1.46 11.46
C ALA A 248 -28.12 -2.60 11.11
N ASP A 249 -27.60 -3.81 10.93
CA ASP A 249 -28.35 -5.02 10.62
C ASP A 249 -28.85 -5.75 11.90
N GLY A 250 -28.72 -5.14 13.08
CA GLY A 250 -29.18 -5.70 14.36
C GLY A 250 -28.21 -6.68 15.03
N VAL A 251 -27.10 -7.02 14.39
CA VAL A 251 -26.09 -7.96 14.91
C VAL A 251 -25.32 -7.34 16.08
N ILE A 252 -25.32 -8.02 17.23
CA ILE A 252 -24.55 -7.60 18.41
C ILE A 252 -23.14 -8.20 18.33
N ARG A 253 -22.12 -7.35 18.46
CA ARG A 253 -20.72 -7.77 18.51
C ARG A 253 -19.91 -6.97 19.51
N HIS A 254 -18.76 -7.53 19.92
CA HIS A 254 -17.81 -6.79 20.73
C HIS A 254 -17.19 -5.63 19.95
N LEU A 255 -16.93 -4.53 20.66
CA LEU A 255 -16.28 -3.35 20.09
C LEU A 255 -14.84 -3.67 19.62
N ILE A 256 -14.13 -4.48 20.39
CA ILE A 256 -12.84 -5.05 19.98
C ILE A 256 -13.13 -6.31 19.15
N GLN A 257 -12.85 -6.21 17.86
CA GLN A 257 -13.09 -7.24 16.86
C GLN A 257 -11.81 -8.02 16.57
N LYS A 258 -11.98 -9.22 16.00
CA LYS A 258 -10.90 -10.00 15.38
C LYS A 258 -11.22 -10.21 13.90
N PRO A 259 -10.21 -10.43 13.06
CA PRO A 259 -10.45 -10.84 11.67
C PRO A 259 -11.35 -12.07 11.61
N ASN A 260 -12.17 -12.11 10.56
CA ASN A 260 -13.04 -13.25 10.30
C ASN A 260 -12.20 -14.51 10.08
N LYS A 261 -12.80 -15.65 10.45
CA LYS A 261 -12.24 -16.95 10.14
C LYS A 261 -12.78 -17.43 8.80
N ILE A 262 -11.95 -18.15 8.05
CA ILE A 262 -12.34 -18.92 6.87
C ILE A 262 -12.13 -20.38 7.26
N ASP A 263 -13.18 -21.19 7.17
CA ASP A 263 -13.20 -22.61 7.57
C ASP A 263 -12.60 -22.85 8.98
N GLY A 264 -12.99 -21.99 9.94
CA GLY A 264 -12.52 -22.08 11.33
C GLY A 264 -11.10 -21.59 11.59
N LYS A 265 -10.29 -21.32 10.55
CA LYS A 265 -8.91 -20.83 10.61
C LYS A 265 -8.82 -19.32 10.36
N ARG A 266 -7.83 -18.66 10.95
CA ARG A 266 -7.55 -17.22 10.69
C ARG A 266 -6.49 -17.08 9.61
N TYR A 267 -6.64 -16.03 8.82
CA TYR A 267 -5.72 -15.66 7.75
C TYR A 267 -5.38 -14.17 7.86
N GLY A 268 -4.32 -13.80 7.16
CA GLY A 268 -3.93 -12.42 6.94
C GLY A 268 -3.18 -11.76 8.09
N ILE A 269 -2.71 -10.55 7.82
CA ILE A 269 -1.94 -9.68 8.70
C ILE A 269 -2.47 -8.25 8.61
N PRO A 270 -2.33 -7.41 9.67
CA PRO A 270 -2.92 -6.08 9.69
C PRO A 270 -2.30 -5.17 8.62
N GLN A 271 -3.10 -4.73 7.64
CA GLN A 271 -2.64 -3.77 6.62
C GLN A 271 -2.38 -2.39 7.24
N GLY A 272 -1.12 -1.95 7.27
CA GLY A 272 -0.71 -0.69 7.87
C GLY A 272 0.21 -0.83 9.09
N SER A 273 0.50 -2.07 9.50
CA SER A 273 1.61 -2.37 10.41
C SER A 273 2.95 -2.06 9.74
N PRO A 274 3.97 -1.57 10.49
CA PRO A 274 5.34 -1.45 9.99
C PRO A 274 5.96 -2.75 9.45
N MET A 275 5.41 -3.91 9.81
CA MET A 275 5.89 -5.22 9.36
C MET A 275 5.18 -5.78 8.13
N SER A 276 3.98 -5.30 7.77
CA SER A 276 3.18 -5.94 6.71
C SER A 276 3.93 -6.02 5.38
N ALA A 277 4.72 -4.99 5.08
CA ALA A 277 5.53 -4.88 3.88
C ALA A 277 6.54 -6.02 3.75
N ILE A 278 7.45 -6.17 4.73
CA ILE A 278 8.47 -7.22 4.69
C ILE A 278 7.85 -8.62 4.78
N LEU A 279 6.80 -8.80 5.61
CA LEU A 279 6.12 -10.08 5.74
C LEU A 279 5.46 -10.54 4.45
N SER A 280 4.95 -9.61 3.63
CA SER A 280 4.41 -9.96 2.32
C SER A 280 5.47 -10.49 1.35
N ASN A 281 6.71 -10.01 1.46
CA ASN A 281 7.82 -10.51 0.65
C ASN A 281 8.35 -11.85 1.16
N ILE A 282 8.44 -12.02 2.49
CA ILE A 282 8.82 -13.29 3.11
C ILE A 282 7.80 -14.38 2.77
N TYR A 283 6.50 -14.07 2.84
CA TYR A 283 5.42 -15.03 2.54
C TYR A 283 5.53 -15.60 1.12
N MET A 284 5.84 -14.75 0.14
CA MET A 284 5.82 -15.11 -1.28
C MET A 284 7.10 -15.80 -1.77
N LEU A 285 8.07 -16.11 -0.90
CA LEU A 285 9.39 -16.59 -1.29
C LEU A 285 9.37 -17.80 -2.23
N ASP A 286 8.65 -18.87 -1.86
CA ASP A 286 8.61 -20.08 -2.68
C ASP A 286 7.85 -19.86 -3.98
N PHE A 287 6.71 -19.18 -3.92
CA PHE A 287 5.96 -18.80 -5.13
C PHE A 287 6.84 -17.99 -6.10
N ASP A 288 7.53 -16.97 -5.59
CA ASP A 288 8.40 -16.11 -6.39
C ASP A 288 9.57 -16.91 -6.98
N LYS A 289 10.11 -17.89 -6.23
CA LYS A 289 11.20 -18.77 -6.69
C LYS A 289 10.75 -19.57 -7.91
N TYR A 290 9.63 -20.29 -7.81
CA TYR A 290 9.13 -21.09 -8.91
C TYR A 290 8.65 -20.25 -10.10
N CYS A 291 8.13 -19.04 -9.85
CA CYS A 291 7.82 -18.10 -10.93
C CYS A 291 9.07 -17.61 -11.67
N CYS A 292 10.19 -17.39 -10.95
CA CYS A 292 11.47 -17.06 -11.59
C CYS A 292 11.99 -18.23 -12.41
N GLU A 293 11.91 -19.46 -11.89
CA GLU A 293 12.30 -20.67 -12.63
C GLU A 293 11.46 -20.84 -13.89
N LEU A 294 10.14 -20.68 -13.80
CA LEU A 294 9.23 -20.69 -14.95
C LEU A 294 9.64 -19.62 -15.97
N ALA A 295 9.85 -18.37 -15.53
CA ALA A 295 10.25 -17.30 -16.44
C ALA A 295 11.58 -17.61 -17.15
N ASN A 296 12.59 -18.08 -16.42
CA ASN A 296 13.89 -18.42 -16.98
C ASN A 296 13.76 -19.55 -18.03
N ASN A 297 12.98 -20.59 -17.74
CA ASN A 297 12.76 -21.72 -18.65
C ASN A 297 12.05 -21.29 -19.94
N LEU A 298 11.19 -20.28 -19.86
CA LEU A 298 10.49 -19.72 -21.01
C LEU A 298 11.33 -18.68 -21.79
N GLY A 299 12.53 -18.31 -21.31
CA GLY A 299 13.26 -17.16 -21.84
C GLY A 299 12.56 -15.82 -21.60
N GLY A 300 11.79 -15.77 -20.51
CA GLY A 300 10.96 -14.65 -20.08
C GLY A 300 11.52 -13.85 -18.89
N ILE A 301 10.74 -12.89 -18.42
CA ILE A 301 11.04 -12.04 -17.26
C ILE A 301 9.83 -11.99 -16.33
N TYR A 302 10.07 -12.26 -15.05
CA TYR A 302 9.08 -12.19 -13.97
C TYR A 302 9.38 -11.01 -13.04
N ARG A 303 8.37 -10.21 -12.69
CA ARG A 303 8.48 -9.16 -11.67
C ARG A 303 7.27 -9.15 -10.76
N ARG A 304 7.49 -9.01 -9.45
CA ARG A 304 6.43 -8.81 -8.46
C ARG A 304 6.59 -7.48 -7.73
N TYR A 305 5.51 -6.69 -7.74
CA TYR A 305 5.37 -5.47 -6.96
C TYR A 305 4.19 -5.65 -5.97
N CYS A 306 4.49 -6.16 -4.77
CA CYS A 306 3.48 -6.49 -3.76
C CYS A 306 2.49 -7.54 -4.28
N ASP A 307 1.25 -7.14 -4.57
CA ASP A 307 0.15 -7.94 -5.10
C ASP A 307 0.06 -7.92 -6.63
N ASP A 308 0.72 -6.96 -7.29
CA ASP A 308 0.80 -6.86 -8.75
C ASP A 308 1.96 -7.73 -9.26
N ILE A 309 1.67 -8.70 -10.12
CA ILE A 309 2.65 -9.61 -10.74
C ILE A 309 2.59 -9.44 -12.26
N ILE A 310 3.75 -9.44 -12.90
CA ILE A 310 3.91 -9.43 -14.36
C ILE A 310 4.89 -10.52 -14.78
N LEU A 311 4.52 -11.25 -15.83
CA LEU A 311 5.36 -12.23 -16.50
C LEU A 311 5.33 -11.93 -18.00
N VAL A 312 6.50 -11.71 -18.60
CA VAL A 312 6.65 -11.53 -20.04
C VAL A 312 7.44 -12.71 -20.60
N PHE A 313 7.01 -13.27 -21.72
CA PHE A 313 7.62 -14.44 -22.33
C PHE A 313 7.41 -14.46 -23.86
N PRO A 314 8.22 -15.20 -24.62
CA PRO A 314 8.11 -15.30 -26.08
C PRO A 314 6.71 -15.66 -26.60
N GLN A 315 6.36 -15.13 -27.77
CA GLN A 315 5.01 -15.24 -28.34
C GLN A 315 4.61 -16.67 -28.73
N ASN A 316 5.58 -17.55 -29.02
CA ASN A 316 5.35 -18.94 -29.44
C ASN A 316 4.83 -19.84 -28.31
N ILE A 317 4.91 -19.40 -27.06
CA ILE A 317 4.39 -20.14 -25.91
C ILE A 317 2.90 -19.82 -25.71
N GLN A 318 2.11 -20.85 -25.42
CA GLN A 318 0.67 -20.70 -25.18
C GLN A 318 0.38 -19.99 -23.86
N MET A 319 -0.36 -18.87 -23.94
CA MET A 319 -0.72 -18.05 -22.77
C MET A 319 -1.59 -18.81 -21.76
N SER A 320 -2.48 -19.68 -22.22
CA SER A 320 -3.35 -20.50 -21.34
C SER A 320 -2.55 -21.38 -20.41
N ASP A 321 -1.48 -21.98 -20.92
CA ASP A 321 -0.70 -22.98 -20.21
C ASP A 321 0.12 -22.29 -19.12
N VAL A 322 0.75 -21.16 -19.46
CA VAL A 322 1.48 -20.33 -18.49
C VAL A 322 0.56 -19.79 -17.39
N TYR A 323 -0.65 -19.35 -17.75
CA TYR A 323 -1.63 -18.89 -16.77
C TYR A 323 -2.04 -20.01 -15.81
N LYS A 324 -2.31 -21.21 -16.34
CA LYS A 324 -2.66 -22.39 -15.53
C LYS A 324 -1.52 -22.81 -14.61
N THR A 325 -0.28 -22.85 -15.11
CA THR A 325 0.91 -23.14 -14.29
C THR A 325 1.06 -22.13 -13.16
N LEU A 326 0.81 -20.83 -13.41
CA LEU A 326 0.85 -19.82 -12.34
C LEU A 326 -0.24 -20.02 -11.28
N GLU A 327 -1.45 -20.43 -11.68
CA GLU A 327 -2.52 -20.79 -10.74
C GLU A 327 -2.12 -21.99 -9.87
N GLU A 328 -1.53 -23.02 -10.47
CA GLU A 328 -1.04 -24.20 -9.76
C GLU A 328 0.11 -23.85 -8.80
N LEU A 329 1.08 -23.04 -9.23
CA LEU A 329 2.16 -22.56 -8.37
C LEU A 329 1.63 -21.74 -7.19
N LEU A 330 0.63 -20.88 -7.41
CA LEU A 330 0.02 -20.09 -6.35
C LEU A 330 -0.74 -20.98 -5.37
N LEU A 331 -1.46 -22.00 -5.85
CA LEU A 331 -2.15 -22.95 -4.98
C LEU A 331 -1.17 -23.76 -4.12
N ASN A 332 -0.07 -24.22 -4.72
CA ASN A 332 0.91 -25.09 -4.07
C ASN A 332 1.82 -24.35 -3.09
N HIS A 333 2.19 -23.10 -3.38
CA HIS A 333 3.18 -22.34 -2.60
C HIS A 333 2.64 -21.07 -1.94
N GLY A 334 1.49 -20.56 -2.40
CA GLY A 334 0.81 -19.38 -1.85
C GLY A 334 -0.35 -19.71 -0.93
N GLY A 335 -0.74 -20.98 -0.80
CA GLY A 335 -1.84 -21.45 0.05
C GLY A 335 -3.23 -21.30 -0.58
N LYS A 336 -4.22 -22.01 -0.02
CA LYS A 336 -5.56 -22.17 -0.61
C LYS A 336 -6.40 -20.89 -0.69
N GLU A 337 -6.18 -19.96 0.24
CA GLU A 337 -6.96 -18.71 0.34
C GLU A 337 -6.41 -17.58 -0.53
N LEU A 338 -5.15 -17.68 -0.97
CA LEU A 338 -4.56 -16.68 -1.82
C LEU A 338 -4.93 -16.96 -3.29
N LYS A 339 -5.73 -16.08 -3.88
CA LYS A 339 -6.31 -16.29 -5.22
C LYS A 339 -5.99 -15.15 -6.16
N ILE A 340 -5.77 -15.48 -7.43
CA ILE A 340 -5.71 -14.50 -8.51
C ILE A 340 -7.08 -13.81 -8.64
N ASN A 341 -7.08 -12.51 -8.92
CA ASN A 341 -8.29 -11.75 -9.22
C ASN A 341 -8.62 -11.86 -10.72
N PRO A 342 -9.64 -12.67 -11.13
CA PRO A 342 -9.90 -12.90 -12.55
C PRO A 342 -10.24 -11.62 -13.31
N SER A 343 -10.90 -10.66 -12.63
CA SER A 343 -11.30 -9.38 -13.23
C SER A 343 -10.15 -8.40 -13.51
N LYS A 344 -8.94 -8.73 -13.04
CA LYS A 344 -7.73 -7.92 -13.21
C LYS A 344 -6.61 -8.66 -13.92
N VAL A 345 -6.86 -9.90 -14.35
CA VAL A 345 -5.93 -10.58 -15.25
C VAL A 345 -5.93 -9.83 -16.59
N GLU A 346 -4.76 -9.45 -17.08
CA GLU A 346 -4.61 -8.96 -18.45
C GLU A 346 -3.65 -9.88 -19.20
N LYS A 347 -4.15 -10.45 -20.30
CA LYS A 347 -3.39 -11.28 -21.24
C LYS A 347 -3.15 -10.46 -22.51
N ILE A 348 -1.98 -9.86 -22.62
CA ILE A 348 -1.62 -8.98 -23.74
C ILE A 348 -0.64 -9.70 -24.64
N LYS A 349 -0.86 -9.63 -25.94
CA LYS A 349 0.06 -10.10 -26.97
C LYS A 349 0.62 -8.89 -27.71
N PHE A 350 1.93 -8.84 -27.84
CA PHE A 350 2.63 -7.85 -28.66
C PHE A 350 3.01 -8.52 -29.99
N THR A 351 2.49 -8.00 -31.11
CA THR A 351 2.79 -8.51 -32.46
C THR A 351 3.34 -7.41 -33.34
N CYS A 352 4.21 -7.75 -34.29
CA CYS A 352 4.68 -6.80 -35.29
C CYS A 352 3.73 -6.78 -36.49
N ILE A 353 3.09 -5.63 -36.73
CA ILE A 353 2.23 -5.40 -37.90
C ILE A 353 2.81 -4.22 -38.68
N LEU A 354 3.16 -4.43 -39.95
CA LEU A 354 3.75 -3.40 -40.82
C LEU A 354 5.00 -2.73 -40.18
N GLY A 355 5.86 -3.53 -39.56
CA GLY A 355 7.07 -3.06 -38.88
C GLY A 355 6.85 -2.32 -37.56
N LYS A 356 5.59 -2.21 -37.09
CA LYS A 356 5.23 -1.53 -35.84
C LYS A 356 4.75 -2.54 -34.81
N LEU A 357 5.25 -2.42 -33.59
CA LEU A 357 4.81 -3.27 -32.49
C LEU A 357 3.45 -2.80 -31.97
N LYS A 358 2.51 -3.74 -31.81
CA LYS A 358 1.13 -3.45 -31.39
C LYS A 358 0.71 -4.38 -30.26
N ALA A 359 0.09 -3.82 -29.23
CA ALA A 359 -0.46 -4.55 -28.09
C ALA A 359 -1.96 -4.89 -28.30
N VAL A 360 -2.29 -6.18 -28.22
CA VAL A 360 -3.65 -6.71 -28.43
C VAL A 360 -4.02 -7.61 -27.25
N ASP A 361 -5.26 -7.51 -26.78
CA ASP A 361 -5.80 -8.43 -25.78
C ASP A 361 -6.05 -9.82 -26.40
N ILE A 362 -5.53 -10.87 -25.77
CA ILE A 362 -5.60 -12.23 -26.33
C ILE A 362 -7.03 -12.74 -26.40
N ASP A 363 -7.87 -12.41 -25.42
CA ASP A 363 -9.22 -12.95 -25.30
C ASP A 363 -10.19 -12.20 -26.24
N THR A 364 -10.12 -10.86 -26.26
CA THR A 364 -11.04 -10.03 -27.07
C THR A 364 -10.54 -9.72 -28.47
N LYS A 365 -9.24 -9.92 -28.75
CA LYS A 365 -8.56 -9.53 -30.00
C LYS A 365 -8.63 -8.02 -30.32
N VAL A 366 -8.97 -7.19 -29.33
CA VAL A 366 -9.03 -5.74 -29.47
C VAL A 366 -7.71 -5.11 -29.00
N ASP A 367 -7.35 -3.99 -29.63
CA ASP A 367 -6.21 -3.16 -29.21
C ASP A 367 -6.32 -2.78 -27.74
N LYS A 368 -5.35 -3.26 -26.96
CA LYS A 368 -5.30 -3.02 -25.52
C LYS A 368 -3.85 -2.82 -25.11
N PRO A 369 -3.45 -1.59 -24.76
CA PRO A 369 -2.10 -1.35 -24.30
C PRO A 369 -1.89 -1.95 -22.91
N LEU A 370 -0.67 -2.43 -22.67
CA LEU A 370 -0.25 -2.98 -21.38
C LEU A 370 -0.31 -1.89 -20.31
N GLN A 371 -0.90 -2.21 -19.15
CA GLN A 371 -0.92 -1.30 -18.00
C GLN A 371 -0.03 -1.84 -16.88
N TYR A 372 1.01 -1.10 -16.50
CA TYR A 372 1.92 -1.54 -15.44
C TYR A 372 2.42 -0.36 -14.60
N LEU A 373 2.37 -0.50 -13.27
CA LEU A 373 2.83 0.48 -12.26
C LEU A 373 2.40 1.95 -12.48
N GLY A 374 1.23 2.17 -13.10
CA GLY A 374 0.65 3.50 -13.35
C GLY A 374 0.93 4.08 -14.74
N PHE A 375 1.60 3.31 -15.60
CA PHE A 375 1.88 3.62 -16.99
C PHE A 375 1.12 2.69 -17.93
N ILE A 376 1.04 3.12 -19.18
CA ILE A 376 0.41 2.43 -20.29
C ILE A 376 1.44 2.35 -21.40
N TYR A 377 1.63 1.18 -22.01
CA TYR A 377 2.53 0.98 -23.14
C TYR A 377 1.84 0.21 -24.26
N ASN A 378 1.83 0.77 -25.47
CA ASN A 378 1.17 0.17 -26.65
C ASN A 378 2.12 -0.49 -27.64
N GLY A 379 3.43 -0.50 -27.35
CA GLY A 379 4.49 -0.97 -28.26
C GLY A 379 5.28 0.17 -28.92
N GLN A 380 4.78 1.41 -28.84
CA GLN A 380 5.38 2.58 -29.48
C GLN A 380 5.55 3.75 -28.53
N GLU A 381 4.52 4.04 -27.75
CA GLU A 381 4.46 5.17 -26.82
C GLU A 381 4.15 4.70 -25.41
N ILE A 382 4.71 5.43 -24.45
CA ILE A 382 4.44 5.30 -23.04
C ILE A 382 3.59 6.50 -22.58
N LEU A 383 2.51 6.19 -21.87
CA LEU A 383 1.56 7.18 -21.36
C LEU A 383 1.30 6.97 -19.86
N ILE A 384 0.93 8.02 -19.15
CA ILE A 384 0.38 7.90 -17.79
C ILE A 384 -1.06 7.40 -17.87
N ARG A 385 -1.42 6.50 -16.95
CA ARG A 385 -2.78 5.96 -16.83
C ARG A 385 -3.83 7.08 -16.72
N SER A 386 -4.89 6.98 -17.51
CA SER A 386 -6.01 7.95 -17.54
C SER A 386 -6.63 8.18 -16.16
N SER A 387 -6.67 7.13 -15.32
CA SER A 387 -7.17 7.22 -13.93
C SER A 387 -6.28 8.09 -13.04
N SER A 388 -4.96 8.04 -13.22
CA SER A 388 -4.00 8.90 -12.52
C SER A 388 -4.19 10.36 -12.91
N LEU A 389 -4.32 10.65 -14.22
CA LEU A 389 -4.61 11.98 -14.75
C LEU A 389 -5.94 12.53 -14.21
N SER A 390 -6.99 11.70 -14.24
CA SER A 390 -8.33 12.05 -13.74
C SER A 390 -8.31 12.35 -12.24
N ASN A 391 -7.58 11.55 -11.46
CA ASN A 391 -7.40 11.79 -10.03
C ASN A 391 -6.66 13.09 -9.74
N TYR A 392 -5.64 13.39 -10.53
CA TYR A 392 -4.91 14.66 -10.46
C TYR A 392 -5.83 15.87 -10.70
N TYR A 393 -6.57 15.88 -11.82
CA TYR A 393 -7.47 16.99 -12.15
C TYR A 393 -8.61 17.14 -11.13
N ARG A 394 -9.16 16.02 -10.62
CA ARG A 394 -10.19 16.07 -9.57
C ARG A 394 -9.68 16.71 -8.28
N ARG A 395 -8.46 16.37 -7.86
CA ARG A 395 -7.82 16.96 -6.68
C ARG A 395 -7.51 18.44 -6.88
N LEU A 396 -7.07 18.83 -8.09
CA LEU A 396 -6.89 20.23 -8.47
C LEU A 396 -8.21 21.02 -8.32
N ILE A 397 -9.28 20.58 -8.98
CA ILE A 397 -10.59 21.24 -8.97
C ILE A 397 -11.13 21.33 -7.53
N SER A 398 -11.09 20.23 -6.79
CA SER A 398 -11.51 20.19 -5.38
C SER A 398 -10.73 21.20 -4.53
N LYS A 399 -9.42 21.34 -4.76
CA LYS A 399 -8.60 22.29 -4.02
C LYS A 399 -8.90 23.73 -4.39
N ILE A 400 -9.14 24.03 -5.67
CA ILE A 400 -9.56 25.36 -6.13
C ILE A 400 -10.89 25.75 -5.49
N ARG A 401 -11.90 24.88 -5.56
CA ARG A 401 -13.23 25.11 -4.95
C ARG A 401 -13.13 25.35 -3.45
N ALA A 402 -12.37 24.52 -2.73
CA ALA A 402 -12.14 24.73 -1.30
C ALA A 402 -11.46 26.07 -0.99
N SER A 403 -10.49 26.48 -1.83
CA SER A 403 -9.84 27.79 -1.67
C SER A 403 -10.78 28.95 -1.95
N LYS A 404 -11.69 28.83 -2.93
CA LYS A 404 -12.71 29.84 -3.24
C LYS A 404 -13.76 29.95 -2.14
N ASN A 405 -14.24 28.83 -1.62
CA ASN A 405 -15.20 28.82 -0.53
C ASN A 405 -14.61 29.46 0.73
N LYS A 406 -13.34 29.19 1.04
CA LYS A 406 -12.64 29.86 2.15
C LYS A 406 -12.49 31.37 1.90
N ALA A 407 -12.14 31.76 0.68
CA ALA A 407 -12.01 33.15 0.29
C ALA A 407 -13.34 33.92 0.44
N ARG A 408 -14.45 33.32 -0.03
CA ARG A 408 -15.81 33.85 0.14
C ARG A 408 -16.21 34.00 1.60
N ARG A 409 -15.96 32.99 2.44
CA ARG A 409 -16.28 33.06 3.89
C ARG A 409 -15.50 34.14 4.63
N ASN A 410 -14.28 34.42 4.20
CA ASN A 410 -13.39 35.37 4.86
C ASN A 410 -13.32 36.72 4.13
N SER A 411 -14.21 36.99 3.16
CA SER A 411 -14.19 38.19 2.32
C SER A 411 -12.79 38.56 1.78
N SER A 412 -12.03 37.54 1.34
CA SER A 412 -10.62 37.66 0.95
C SER A 412 -10.37 37.13 -0.46
N LYS A 413 -9.18 37.39 -1.01
CA LYS A 413 -8.78 36.87 -2.33
C LYS A 413 -8.46 35.36 -2.25
N THR A 414 -8.72 34.65 -3.34
CA THR A 414 -8.41 33.21 -3.43
C THR A 414 -6.90 32.99 -3.33
N TYR A 415 -6.46 32.22 -2.33
CA TYR A 415 -5.05 31.92 -2.12
C TYR A 415 -4.48 30.93 -3.16
N ARG A 416 -3.78 31.47 -4.17
CA ARG A 416 -3.28 30.69 -5.32
C ARG A 416 -1.93 29.99 -5.09
N ARG A 417 -1.11 30.49 -4.16
CA ARG A 417 0.26 29.98 -3.92
C ARG A 417 0.29 28.48 -3.65
N LYS A 418 -0.65 27.96 -2.85
CA LYS A 418 -0.74 26.51 -2.57
C LYS A 418 -1.22 25.71 -3.78
N ILE A 419 -2.07 26.28 -4.63
CA ILE A 419 -2.55 25.62 -5.85
C ILE A 419 -1.39 25.48 -6.84
N TYR A 420 -0.70 26.56 -7.16
CA TYR A 420 0.45 26.53 -8.08
C TYR A 420 1.53 25.57 -7.60
N ARG A 421 1.90 25.64 -6.32
CA ARG A 421 2.90 24.74 -5.76
C ARG A 421 2.51 23.26 -5.86
N MET A 422 1.24 22.91 -5.70
CA MET A 422 0.80 21.51 -5.68
C MET A 422 0.41 20.96 -7.05
N TYR A 423 0.06 21.81 -8.01
CA TYR A 423 -0.58 21.40 -9.26
C TYR A 423 -0.05 22.13 -10.50
N SER A 424 1.09 22.81 -10.45
CA SER A 424 1.76 23.30 -11.66
C SER A 424 3.25 22.97 -11.66
N HIS A 425 3.91 23.30 -12.77
CA HIS A 425 5.36 23.25 -12.91
C HIS A 425 6.09 24.19 -11.94
N LEU A 426 5.40 25.14 -11.29
CA LEU A 426 5.97 26.06 -10.30
C LEU A 426 6.24 25.42 -8.93
N ALA A 427 6.14 24.10 -8.83
CA ALA A 427 6.72 23.40 -7.71
C ALA A 427 8.24 23.59 -7.75
N ARG A 428 8.76 24.35 -6.77
CA ARG A 428 10.20 24.47 -6.51
C ARG A 428 10.75 23.12 -6.01
N LYS A 429 11.40 23.10 -4.85
CA LYS A 429 11.95 21.90 -4.18
C LYS A 429 10.91 20.85 -3.71
N GLN A 430 9.66 20.86 -4.20
CA GLN A 430 8.61 19.91 -3.80
C GLN A 430 8.26 18.98 -4.96
N ARG A 431 8.18 17.68 -4.69
CA ARG A 431 7.64 16.72 -5.67
C ARG A 431 6.12 16.86 -5.75
N ASN A 432 5.62 17.13 -6.94
CA ASN A 432 4.20 17.04 -7.27
C ASN A 432 3.98 16.15 -8.50
N PHE A 433 2.72 15.99 -8.91
CA PHE A 433 2.38 15.13 -10.03
C PHE A 433 2.99 15.60 -11.36
N ILE A 434 3.09 16.92 -11.60
CA ILE A 434 3.71 17.48 -12.82
C ILE A 434 5.22 17.16 -12.86
N THR A 435 5.93 17.41 -11.75
CA THR A 435 7.37 17.09 -11.66
C THR A 435 7.63 15.59 -11.75
N TYR A 436 6.70 14.76 -11.25
CA TYR A 436 6.75 13.31 -11.42
C TYR A 436 6.61 12.92 -12.89
N THR A 437 5.66 13.52 -13.61
CA THR A 437 5.48 13.30 -15.06
C THR A 437 6.70 13.74 -15.87
N TYR A 438 7.34 14.85 -15.51
CA TYR A 438 8.56 15.30 -16.21
C TYR A 438 9.70 14.31 -16.02
N ARG A 439 9.97 13.90 -14.77
CA ARG A 439 10.94 12.85 -14.49
C ARG A 439 10.60 11.54 -15.21
N ALA A 440 9.33 11.17 -15.26
CA ALA A 440 8.90 9.95 -15.95
C ALA A 440 9.21 10.03 -17.45
N SER A 441 8.91 11.17 -18.09
CA SER A 441 9.22 11.41 -19.50
C SER A 441 10.73 11.35 -19.78
N GLU A 442 11.56 11.93 -18.90
CA GLU A 442 13.02 11.89 -19.01
C GLU A 442 13.56 10.46 -18.86
N VAL A 443 13.17 9.75 -17.78
CA VAL A 443 13.64 8.38 -17.51
C VAL A 443 13.19 7.42 -18.60
N MET A 444 11.95 7.54 -19.08
CA MET A 444 11.39 6.68 -20.12
C MET A 444 11.87 7.05 -21.53
N ASN A 445 12.53 8.19 -21.69
CA ASN A 445 12.92 8.76 -22.98
C ASN A 445 11.74 8.90 -23.95
N ASP A 446 10.58 9.32 -23.44
CA ASP A 446 9.35 9.47 -24.22
C ASP A 446 8.61 10.77 -23.86
N LEU A 447 8.48 11.66 -24.85
CA LEU A 447 7.82 12.96 -24.70
C LEU A 447 6.29 12.86 -24.59
N SER A 448 5.68 11.76 -25.05
CA SER A 448 4.22 11.56 -25.00
C SER A 448 3.70 11.54 -23.56
N VAL A 449 4.49 11.04 -22.60
CA VAL A 449 4.24 11.15 -21.14
C VAL A 449 4.05 12.61 -20.71
N LYS A 450 4.96 13.51 -21.10
CA LYS A 450 4.92 14.94 -20.74
C LYS A 450 3.81 15.69 -21.47
N LYS A 451 3.58 15.36 -22.75
CA LYS A 451 2.57 16.01 -23.60
C LYS A 451 1.15 15.89 -23.02
N GLN A 452 0.82 14.82 -22.29
CA GLN A 452 -0.48 14.64 -21.64
C GLN A 452 -0.86 15.75 -20.64
N LEU A 453 0.13 16.50 -20.13
CA LEU A 453 -0.07 17.60 -19.17
C LEU A 453 0.29 18.97 -19.75
N SER A 454 0.46 19.13 -21.06
CA SER A 454 0.76 20.43 -21.70
C SER A 454 -0.24 21.53 -21.30
N ASN A 455 -1.53 21.20 -21.29
CA ASN A 455 -2.63 22.12 -21.00
C ASN A 455 -2.93 22.33 -19.50
N HIS A 456 -2.09 21.83 -18.58
CA HIS A 456 -2.35 21.92 -17.14
C HIS A 456 -2.49 23.38 -16.66
N TRP A 457 -1.66 24.29 -17.16
CA TRP A 457 -1.66 25.70 -16.76
C TRP A 457 -2.94 26.41 -17.19
N LYS A 458 -3.34 26.22 -18.45
CA LYS A 458 -4.62 26.72 -19.00
C LYS A 458 -5.79 26.26 -18.14
N LYS A 459 -5.88 24.96 -17.84
CA LYS A 459 -6.94 24.38 -17.00
C LYS A 459 -6.99 24.97 -15.58
N ILE A 460 -5.84 25.24 -14.95
CA ILE A 460 -5.80 25.87 -13.63
C ILE A 460 -6.43 27.26 -13.68
N HIS A 461 -6.12 28.04 -14.72
CA HIS A 461 -6.62 29.41 -14.86
C HIS A 461 -8.09 29.47 -15.25
N GLU A 462 -8.56 28.59 -16.13
CA GLU A 462 -9.98 28.45 -16.44
C GLU A 462 -10.79 28.13 -15.18
N GLU A 463 -10.36 27.13 -14.40
CA GLU A 463 -11.03 26.76 -13.16
C GLU A 463 -10.92 27.82 -12.06
N LEU A 464 -9.89 28.69 -12.10
CA LEU A 464 -9.79 29.84 -11.21
C LEU A 464 -10.73 30.99 -11.62
N ARG A 465 -11.07 31.12 -12.91
CA ARG A 465 -11.99 32.15 -13.42
C ARG A 465 -13.47 31.82 -13.20
N LYS A 466 -13.87 30.54 -13.32
CA LYS A 466 -15.23 30.05 -13.00
C LYS A 466 -15.68 30.42 -11.59
#